data_AF-A0A7D5S2Y3-F1
#
_entry.id   AF-A0A7D5S2Y3-F1
#
_cell.length_a   1.000
_cell.length_b   1.000
_cell.length_c   1.000
_cell.angle_alpha   90.00
_cell.angle_beta   90.00
_cell.angle_gamma   90.00
#
_symmetry.space_group_name_H-M   'P 1'
#
loop_
_entity.id
_entity.type
_entity.pdbx_description
1 polymer ?
#
loop_
_entity_poly.entity_id
_entity_poly.type
_entity_poly.pdbx_seq_one_letter_code
_entity_poly.pdbx_strand_id
1 'polypeptide(L)' 'MSIYNRWGEQIFYTTSLDGRGWDGKYDGKDQPQGVYVYVIDAVFANSMKKTFKGNVTLMR' A
#
# COMPACT_ATOMS: atom_id res chain seq x y z
N MET A 1 -1.95 -3.56 5.02
CA MET A 1 -1.20 -2.75 4.04
C MET A 1 -2.01 -1.50 3.74
N SER A 2 -1.38 -0.34 3.88
CA SER A 2 -1.91 0.97 3.49
C SER A 2 -1.05 1.57 2.40
N ILE A 3 -1.66 2.24 1.42
CA ILE A 3 -0.96 3.06 0.42
C ILE A 3 -1.44 4.50 0.55
N TYR A 4 -0.50 5.44 0.49
CA TYR A 4 -0.75 6.87 0.57
C TYR A 4 -0.26 7.58 -0.68
N ASN A 5 -1.02 8.59 -1.11
CA ASN A 5 -0.58 9.51 -2.15
C ASN A 5 0.37 10.58 -1.57
N ARG A 6 0.90 11.46 -2.44
CA ARG A 6 1.84 12.52 -2.06
C ARG A 6 1.30 13.56 -1.07
N TRP A 7 -0.02 13.60 -0.86
CA TRP A 7 -0.66 14.50 0.10
C TRP A 7 -0.93 13.83 1.46
N GLY A 8 -0.51 12.57 1.62
CA GLY A 8 -0.74 11.80 2.85
C GLY A 8 -2.15 11.20 2.96
N GLU A 9 -2.97 11.30 1.92
CA GLU A 9 -4.28 10.64 1.89
C GLU A 9 -4.10 9.14 1.63
N GLN A 10 -4.78 8.32 2.43
CA GLN A 10 -4.80 6.87 2.27
C GLN A 10 -5.73 6.49 1.13
N ILE A 11 -5.16 6.01 0.02
CA ILE A 11 -5.89 5.66 -1.20
C ILE A 11 -6.15 4.16 -1.34
N PHE A 12 -5.53 3.33 -0.50
CA PHE A 12 -5.76 1.90 -0.47
C PHE A 12 -5.49 1.34 0.92
N TYR A 13 -6.31 0.38 1.34
CA TYR A 13 -6.15 -0.34 2.58
C TYR A 13 -6.63 -1.79 2.43
N THR A 14 -5.85 -2.73 2.96
CA THR A 14 -6.25 -4.13 3.05
C THR A 14 -5.60 -4.81 4.25
N THR A 15 -6.28 -5.79 4.81
CA THR A 15 -5.74 -6.78 5.76
C THR A 15 -5.73 -8.20 5.18
N SER A 16 -6.17 -8.37 3.93
CA SER A 16 -6.19 -9.67 3.25
C SER A 16 -4.78 -10.21 3.03
N LEU A 17 -4.64 -11.53 3.12
CA LEU A 17 -3.39 -12.28 2.91
C LEU A 17 -3.38 -13.06 1.59
N ASP A 18 -4.33 -12.78 0.70
CA ASP A 18 -4.48 -13.41 -0.63
C ASP A 18 -3.41 -12.96 -1.66
N GLY A 19 -2.49 -12.08 -1.25
CA GLY A 19 -1.45 -11.53 -2.11
C GLY A 19 -1.92 -10.39 -3.01
N ARG A 20 -3.20 -9.99 -2.96
CA ARG A 20 -3.70 -8.87 -3.76
C ARG A 20 -3.21 -7.55 -3.16
N GLY A 21 -2.49 -6.79 -3.98
CA GLY A 21 -2.03 -5.45 -3.65
C GLY A 21 -2.89 -4.35 -4.27
N TRP A 22 -2.41 -3.11 -4.14
CA TRP A 22 -2.99 -1.97 -4.83
C TRP A 22 -2.70 -2.06 -6.33
N ASP A 23 -3.71 -1.83 -7.16
CA ASP A 23 -3.68 -2.00 -8.61
C ASP A 23 -3.49 -0.68 -9.38
N GLY A 24 -3.23 0.43 -8.67
CA GLY A 24 -3.10 1.75 -9.27
C GLY A 24 -4.41 2.54 -9.37
N LYS A 25 -5.54 1.99 -8.89
CA LYS A 25 -6.84 2.70 -8.89
C LYS A 25 -7.23 3.18 -7.50
N TYR A 26 -7.92 4.32 -7.45
CA TYR A 26 -8.60 4.80 -6.24
C TYR A 26 -9.97 5.31 -6.66
N ASP A 27 -11.02 4.84 -5.99
CA ASP A 27 -12.42 5.14 -6.34
C ASP A 27 -12.74 4.84 -7.82
N GLY A 28 -12.26 3.69 -8.31
CA GLY A 28 -12.41 3.26 -9.71
C GLY A 28 -11.59 4.05 -10.75
N LYS A 29 -10.93 5.13 -10.35
CA LYS A 29 -10.15 6.01 -11.22
C LYS A 29 -8.66 5.69 -11.18
N ASP A 30 -8.05 5.65 -12.35
CA ASP A 30 -6.60 5.47 -12.47
C ASP A 30 -5.86 6.62 -11.81
N GLN A 31 -4.90 6.28 -10.96
CA GLN A 31 -4.06 7.26 -10.29
C GLN A 31 -2.90 7.70 -11.21
N PRO A 32 -2.41 8.94 -11.05
CA PRO A 32 -1.33 9.46 -11.88
C PRO A 32 -0.02 8.69 -11.67
N GLN A 33 0.83 8.69 -12.69
CA GLN A 33 2.22 8.22 -12.53
C GLN A 33 2.91 9.02 -11.42
N GLY A 34 3.60 8.33 -10.52
CA GLY A 34 4.22 8.99 -9.38
C GLY A 34 4.66 8.03 -8.30
N VAL A 35 5.21 8.61 -7.23
CA VAL A 35 5.65 7.88 -6.04
C VAL A 35 4.52 7.88 -5.01
N TYR A 36 4.24 6.70 -4.48
CA TYR A 36 3.29 6.43 -3.43
C TYR A 36 4.02 5.78 -2.25
N VAL A 37 3.50 5.98 -1.04
CA VAL A 37 4.09 5.41 0.18
C VAL A 37 3.29 4.20 0.59
N TYR A 38 3.96 3.07 0.82
CA TYR A 38 3.33 1.89 1.41
C TYR A 38 3.72 1.74 2.89
N VAL A 39 2.78 1.23 3.68
CA VAL A 39 2.99 0.81 5.07
C VAL A 39 2.33 -0.55 5.29
N ILE A 40 3.07 -1.50 5.84
CA ILE A 40 2.59 -2.86 6.13
C ILE A 40 3.04 -3.22 7.54
N ASP A 41 2.09 -3.42 8.44
CA ASP A 41 2.33 -4.05 9.73
C ASP A 41 2.05 -5.54 9.61
N ALA A 42 3.08 -6.35 9.86
CA ALA A 42 3.01 -7.80 9.80
C ALA A 42 3.18 -8.41 11.20
N VAL A 43 2.39 -9.45 11.48
CA VAL A 43 2.55 -10.32 12.65
C VAL A 43 2.96 -11.69 12.15
N PHE A 44 4.14 -12.15 12.54
CA PHE A 44 4.64 -13.48 12.18
C PHE A 44 4.07 -14.56 13.11
N ALA A 45 4.17 -15.82 12.70
CA ALA A 45 3.67 -16.98 13.47
C ALA A 45 4.28 -17.09 14.87
N ASN A 46 5.46 -16.51 15.10
CA ASN A 46 6.12 -16.44 16.41
C ASN A 46 5.76 -15.17 17.20
N SER A 47 4.66 -14.50 16.86
CA SER A 47 4.17 -13.26 17.47
C SER A 47 5.09 -12.03 17.32
N MET A 48 6.18 -12.14 16.54
CA MET A 48 6.99 -10.96 16.22
C MET A 48 6.19 -10.01 15.34
N LYS A 49 6.27 -8.71 15.67
CA LYS A 49 5.70 -7.64 14.87
C LYS A 49 6.80 -6.97 14.06
N LYS A 50 6.54 -6.68 12.79
CA LYS A 50 7.44 -5.91 11.94
C LYS A 50 6.67 -4.98 11.04
N THR A 51 7.12 -3.75 10.98
CA THR A 51 6.61 -2.74 10.05
C THR A 51 7.53 -2.66 8.84
N PHE A 52 6.94 -2.78 7.65
CA PHE A 52 7.59 -2.49 6.39
C PHE A 52 7.02 -1.20 5.84
N LYS A 53 7.88 -0.28 5.45
CA LYS A 53 7.48 1.00 4.85
C LYS A 53 8.46 1.38 3.77
N GLY A 54 7.97 2.08 2.76
CA GLY A 54 8.80 2.51 1.65
C GLY A 54 7.99 3.16 0.55
N ASN A 55 8.63 3.31 -0.60
CA ASN A 55 8.06 3.96 -1.76
C ASN A 55 7.75 2.93 -2.85
N VAL A 56 6.65 3.11 -3.55
CA VAL A 56 6.31 2.40 -4.79
C VAL A 56 6.10 3.43 -5.89
N THR A 57 6.75 3.23 -7.03
CA THR A 57 6.57 4.07 -8.21
C THR A 57 5.54 3.42 -9.12
N LEU A 58 4.40 4.08 -9.31
CA LEU A 58 3.44 3.69 -10.34
C LEU A 58 3.99 4.16 -11.70
N MET A 59 4.15 3.24 -12.64
CA MET A 59 4.62 3.47 -14.01
C MET A 59 3.52 3.07 -15.02
N ARG A 60 3.63 3.55 -16.26
CA ARG A 60 2.75 3.19 -17.38
C ARG A 60 3.56 2.68 -18.56
#